data_AF-D4AQF4-F1
#
_entry.id   AF-D4AQF4-F1
#
_cell.length_a   1.000
_cell.length_b   1.000
_cell.length_c   1.000
_cell.angle_alpha   90.00
_cell.angle_beta   90.00
_cell.angle_gamma   90.00
#
_symmetry.space_group_name_H-M   'P 1'
#
loop_
_entity.id
_entity.type
_entity.pdbx_description
1 polymer ?
#
loop_
_entity_poly.entity_id
_entity_poly.type
_entity_poly.pdbx_seq_one_letter_code
_entity_poly.pdbx_strand_id
1 'polypeptide(L)'
;MASFGEVNASVVPRPAGDAGRGLFATSTIKMGKDVFSMPATFSTVLSTERLKDACSNCFANLPFGVNVMASVDMKLWACSGCKVVKYCDRKCQSANWKLIHKHECAIYKKLYPKVLPVNSRAVLRIVKLRDSNEDHVKSDLNMFLTLRSHLVEITNSNQEQYERIMLCAKAEKEYSGSELDVETIAEYLARIEVNSFTFTTAFGDPLGLCIQPFACYMNHSCEPNAVVGFDGGLITVKALREIKPDEQVFISYIDNTYPLEVRQKQLTERYFFTCKCSKCAQGTTAREDQFIPSNPSSEEVETLKEAEKQARELLTAARSSKAESAVKQLKSAMKVLHDTKLWPITRQPYPEIRSELMVSLLEIEDFWSAFRHGLVRYLFVDPVLYPHEWHPTRTNHEFVFSQLVMTITREQSSKIPNESKYKFDPVSAIYPILTKLNKYQKYETPGVARSIKLEYDALMAPVKKLGYNPSTPSASKAMSSAWKVLNNIAEETLETDG
;
A
#
# COMPACT_ATOMS: atom_id res chain seq x y z
N MET A 1 -13.18 -30.03 -2.59
CA MET A 1 -12.30 -30.09 -3.77
C MET A 1 -11.79 -28.70 -4.07
N ALA A 2 -10.55 -28.45 -3.66
CA ALA A 2 -9.57 -27.67 -4.40
C ALA A 2 -8.25 -28.35 -4.00
N SER A 3 -7.84 -29.37 -4.77
CA SER A 3 -6.40 -29.54 -4.93
C SER A 3 -5.90 -28.16 -5.34
N PHE A 4 -4.75 -27.71 -4.84
CA PHE A 4 -4.10 -26.56 -5.45
C PHE A 4 -4.05 -26.84 -6.96
N GLY A 5 -4.95 -26.19 -7.71
CA GLY A 5 -4.80 -26.11 -9.14
C GLY A 5 -3.42 -25.53 -9.31
N GLU A 6 -2.60 -26.20 -10.12
CA GLU A 6 -1.28 -25.73 -10.54
C GLU A 6 -1.26 -24.22 -10.42
N VAL A 7 -0.51 -23.68 -9.44
CA VAL A 7 -0.32 -22.24 -9.39
C VAL A 7 0.16 -21.93 -10.78
N ASN A 8 -0.64 -21.20 -11.56
CA ASN A 8 -0.31 -20.84 -12.92
C ASN A 8 0.72 -19.71 -12.81
N ALA A 9 1.86 -20.08 -12.22
CA ALA A 9 3.00 -19.28 -11.88
C ALA A 9 3.98 -19.47 -13.02
N SER A 10 4.35 -18.37 -13.63
CA SER A 10 5.46 -18.37 -14.57
C SER A 10 6.80 -18.31 -13.82
N VAL A 11 6.86 -18.82 -12.58
CA VAL A 11 8.00 -18.72 -11.67
C VAL A 11 8.16 -19.96 -10.79
N VAL A 12 9.41 -20.24 -10.39
CA VAL A 12 9.76 -21.31 -9.45
C VAL A 12 10.77 -20.81 -8.40
N PRO A 13 10.71 -21.30 -7.15
CA PRO A 13 11.73 -21.02 -6.15
C PRO A 13 13.07 -21.68 -6.52
N ARG A 14 14.18 -20.93 -6.46
CA ARG A 14 15.55 -21.44 -6.63
C ARG A 14 16.52 -20.75 -5.66
N PRO A 15 17.72 -21.31 -5.41
CA PRO A 15 18.77 -20.60 -4.69
C PRO A 15 19.16 -19.28 -5.38
N ALA A 16 19.37 -18.23 -4.58
CA ALA A 16 19.68 -16.86 -5.01
C ALA A 16 20.98 -16.34 -4.35
N GLY A 17 21.97 -17.22 -4.18
CA GLY A 17 23.24 -16.90 -3.51
C GLY A 17 23.03 -16.44 -2.07
N ASP A 18 23.66 -15.34 -1.68
CA ASP A 18 23.60 -14.78 -0.32
C ASP A 18 22.20 -14.29 0.08
N ALA A 19 21.31 -14.03 -0.91
CA ALA A 19 19.91 -13.69 -0.66
C ALA A 19 19.04 -14.91 -0.30
N GLY A 20 19.63 -16.11 -0.19
CA GLY A 20 18.92 -17.32 0.19
C GLY A 20 18.13 -17.91 -0.98
N ARG A 21 16.80 -17.82 -0.94
CA ARG A 21 15.91 -18.30 -2.01
C ARG A 21 15.30 -17.10 -2.75
N GLY A 22 15.07 -17.27 -4.05
CA GLY A 22 14.41 -16.30 -4.92
C GLY A 22 13.34 -16.97 -5.76
N LEU A 23 12.38 -16.20 -6.28
CA LEU A 23 11.50 -16.67 -7.37
C LEU A 23 12.13 -16.33 -8.72
N PHE A 24 12.22 -17.30 -9.63
CA PHE A 24 12.83 -17.15 -10.95
C PHE A 24 11.82 -17.49 -12.04
N ALA A 25 11.77 -16.67 -13.08
CA ALA A 25 10.83 -16.87 -14.18
C ALA A 25 11.14 -18.16 -14.97
N THR A 26 10.12 -18.96 -15.26
CA THR A 26 10.24 -20.17 -16.09
C THR A 26 10.08 -19.89 -17.58
N SER A 27 9.56 -18.72 -17.92
CA SER A 27 9.34 -18.25 -19.28
C SER A 27 9.36 -16.71 -19.32
N THR A 28 9.26 -16.12 -20.50
CA THR A 28 9.18 -14.66 -20.62
C THR A 28 7.84 -14.16 -20.09
N ILE A 29 7.86 -13.28 -19.08
CA ILE A 29 6.67 -12.64 -18.52
C ILE A 29 6.59 -11.22 -19.07
N LYS A 30 5.54 -10.92 -19.85
CA LYS A 30 5.34 -9.59 -20.42
C LYS A 30 4.91 -8.58 -19.36
N MET A 31 5.24 -7.32 -19.58
CA MET A 31 4.79 -6.20 -18.75
C MET A 31 3.27 -6.25 -18.49
N GLY A 32 2.91 -6.07 -17.22
CA GLY A 32 1.56 -6.06 -16.69
C GLY A 32 0.86 -7.43 -16.67
N LYS A 33 1.52 -8.52 -17.07
CA LYS A 33 1.02 -9.88 -16.85
C LYS A 33 1.30 -10.33 -15.43
N ASP A 34 0.46 -11.24 -14.96
CA ASP A 34 0.62 -11.85 -13.66
C ASP A 34 1.84 -12.76 -13.68
N VAL A 35 2.75 -12.52 -12.75
CA VAL A 35 3.82 -13.46 -12.40
C VAL A 35 3.19 -14.70 -11.75
N PHE A 36 2.28 -14.45 -10.81
CA PHE A 36 1.34 -15.40 -10.25
C PHE A 36 0.17 -14.65 -9.58
N SER A 37 -0.94 -15.36 -9.37
CA SER A 37 -2.05 -14.94 -8.51
C SER A 37 -2.51 -16.14 -7.70
N MET A 38 -2.70 -15.97 -6.38
CA MET A 38 -3.11 -17.05 -5.50
C MET A 38 -3.91 -16.56 -4.28
N PRO A 39 -4.74 -17.43 -3.66
CA PRO A 39 -5.36 -17.13 -2.38
C PRO A 39 -4.31 -16.90 -1.28
N ALA A 40 -4.45 -15.81 -0.53
CA ALA A 40 -3.63 -15.51 0.65
C ALA A 40 -4.21 -16.18 1.89
N THR A 41 -4.24 -17.51 1.90
CA THR A 41 -4.98 -18.30 2.90
C THR A 41 -4.14 -18.84 4.05
N PHE A 42 -2.81 -18.82 3.96
CA PHE A 42 -1.96 -19.40 5.01
C PHE A 42 -2.09 -18.63 6.33
N SER A 43 -1.76 -17.34 6.36
CA SER A 43 -2.00 -16.49 7.53
C SER A 43 -2.21 -15.02 7.14
N THR A 44 -3.47 -14.67 6.86
CA THR A 44 -3.89 -13.28 6.59
C THR A 44 -4.87 -12.79 7.65
N VAL A 45 -4.49 -11.74 8.39
CA VAL A 45 -5.26 -11.19 9.52
C VAL A 45 -5.48 -9.70 9.36
N LEU A 46 -6.67 -9.21 9.72
CA LEU A 46 -6.95 -7.77 9.79
C LEU A 46 -6.13 -7.11 10.90
N SER A 47 -5.74 -5.85 10.74
CA SER A 47 -5.21 -5.05 11.85
C SER A 47 -6.30 -4.85 12.92
N THR A 48 -5.90 -4.47 14.13
CA THR A 48 -6.85 -4.33 15.25
C THR A 48 -7.88 -3.24 14.96
N GLU A 49 -7.46 -2.16 14.31
CA GLU A 49 -8.27 -1.01 13.92
C GLU A 49 -9.34 -1.40 12.90
N ARG A 50 -9.02 -2.36 12.01
CA ARG A 50 -9.90 -2.80 10.91
C ARG A 50 -10.87 -3.92 11.29
N LEU A 51 -10.72 -4.54 12.46
CA LEU A 51 -11.70 -5.55 12.94
C LEU A 51 -13.12 -4.99 13.10
N LYS A 52 -13.24 -3.67 13.29
CA LYS A 52 -14.54 -3.01 13.47
C LYS A 52 -15.30 -2.78 12.15
N ASP A 53 -14.59 -2.65 11.04
CA ASP A 53 -15.09 -2.13 9.76
C ASP A 53 -14.79 -3.01 8.54
N ALA A 54 -14.07 -4.12 8.70
CA ALA A 54 -13.82 -5.09 7.64
C ALA A 54 -14.32 -6.50 8.01
N CYS A 55 -14.84 -7.22 7.01
CA CYS A 55 -15.21 -8.62 7.15
C CYS A 55 -13.96 -9.48 7.35
N SER A 56 -13.93 -10.28 8.41
CA SER A 56 -12.80 -11.16 8.73
C SER A 56 -12.64 -12.39 7.82
N ASN A 57 -13.47 -12.52 6.78
CA ASN A 57 -13.39 -13.57 5.76
C ASN A 57 -13.08 -13.05 4.36
N CYS A 58 -13.98 -12.25 3.78
CA CYS A 58 -13.81 -11.74 2.41
C CYS A 58 -13.01 -10.43 2.35
N PHE A 59 -12.70 -9.85 3.53
CA PHE A 59 -11.98 -8.59 3.67
C PHE A 59 -12.65 -7.36 3.03
N ALA A 60 -13.87 -7.52 2.52
CA ALA A 60 -14.72 -6.38 2.18
C ALA A 60 -14.84 -5.48 3.40
N ASN A 61 -14.68 -4.17 3.19
CA ASN A 61 -14.66 -3.17 4.23
C ASN A 61 -15.68 -2.07 3.98
N LEU A 62 -16.07 -1.39 5.04
CA LEU A 62 -16.68 -0.07 4.93
C LEU A 62 -15.65 0.91 4.36
N PRO A 63 -16.08 1.94 3.61
CA PRO A 63 -15.18 3.00 3.15
C PRO A 63 -14.38 3.59 4.31
N PHE A 64 -13.06 3.65 4.13
CA PHE A 64 -12.11 4.28 5.06
C PHE A 64 -10.89 4.73 4.26
N GLY A 65 -10.20 5.80 4.71
CA GLY A 65 -9.02 6.35 4.02
C GLY A 65 -9.34 7.04 2.68
N VAL A 66 -8.48 6.88 1.68
CA VAL A 66 -8.67 7.56 0.37
C VAL A 66 -9.91 7.04 -0.40
N ASN A 67 -10.48 5.92 0.05
CA ASN A 67 -11.75 5.36 -0.41
C ASN A 67 -12.99 5.81 0.40
N VAL A 68 -12.89 6.83 1.26
CA VAL A 68 -14.06 7.46 1.93
C VAL A 68 -15.16 7.87 0.93
N MET A 69 -14.78 8.05 -0.34
CA MET A 69 -15.67 8.46 -1.43
C MET A 69 -16.59 7.33 -1.95
N ALA A 70 -16.31 6.07 -1.64
CA ALA A 70 -17.14 4.94 -2.05
C ALA A 70 -18.15 4.59 -0.96
N SER A 71 -19.39 5.06 -1.03
CA SER A 71 -20.44 4.68 -0.07
C SER A 71 -20.79 3.19 -0.17
N VAL A 72 -20.16 2.35 0.64
CA VAL A 72 -20.56 0.95 0.80
C VAL A 72 -21.50 0.85 2.00
N ASP A 73 -22.81 0.73 1.75
CA ASP A 73 -23.78 0.39 2.79
C ASP A 73 -23.64 -1.11 3.15
N MET A 74 -22.60 -1.43 3.93
CA MET A 74 -22.32 -2.79 4.38
C MET A 74 -22.40 -2.89 5.88
N LYS A 75 -23.44 -3.57 6.37
CA LYS A 75 -23.54 -3.93 7.79
C LYS A 75 -22.64 -5.12 8.10
N LEU A 76 -21.95 -5.05 9.25
CA LEU A 76 -21.13 -6.13 9.77
C LEU A 76 -21.71 -6.68 11.07
N TRP A 77 -21.73 -8.01 11.19
CA TRP A 77 -22.21 -8.73 12.37
C TRP A 77 -21.05 -9.38 13.11
N ALA A 78 -20.89 -9.06 14.40
CA ALA A 78 -19.87 -9.66 15.24
C ALA A 78 -20.16 -11.15 15.50
N CYS A 79 -19.10 -11.96 15.57
CA CYS A 79 -19.20 -13.34 16.03
C CYS A 79 -19.88 -13.37 17.41
N SER A 80 -20.95 -14.15 17.56
CA SER A 80 -21.70 -14.23 18.81
C SER A 80 -20.88 -14.80 19.97
N GLY A 81 -19.89 -15.64 19.67
CA GLY A 81 -19.02 -16.28 20.66
C GLY A 81 -17.95 -15.34 21.24
N CYS A 82 -17.08 -14.80 20.39
CA CYS A 82 -15.91 -14.02 20.85
C CYS A 82 -16.09 -12.50 20.81
N LYS A 83 -17.06 -11.97 20.03
CA LYS A 83 -17.27 -10.52 19.80
C LYS A 83 -16.11 -9.77 19.11
N VAL A 84 -14.99 -10.43 18.82
CA VAL A 84 -13.79 -9.82 18.20
C VAL A 84 -13.92 -9.66 16.69
N VAL A 85 -14.15 -10.76 15.97
CA VAL A 85 -14.24 -10.75 14.49
C VAL A 85 -15.66 -10.46 14.01
N LYS A 86 -15.78 -9.84 12.83
CA LYS A 86 -17.07 -9.47 12.22
C LYS A 86 -17.19 -9.98 10.79
N TYR A 87 -18.42 -10.18 10.34
CA TYR A 87 -18.71 -10.73 9.02
C TYR A 87 -19.82 -9.94 8.30
N CYS A 88 -19.74 -9.87 6.98
CA CYS A 88 -20.77 -9.24 6.14
C CYS A 88 -21.99 -10.13 5.90
N ASP A 89 -21.88 -11.44 6.12
CA ASP A 89 -23.01 -12.37 6.06
C ASP A 89 -22.68 -13.72 6.73
N ARG A 90 -23.68 -14.62 6.78
CA ARG A 90 -23.52 -15.97 7.32
C ARG A 90 -22.59 -16.86 6.47
N LYS A 91 -22.45 -16.58 5.18
CA LYS A 91 -21.58 -17.35 4.28
C LYS A 91 -20.12 -17.12 4.64
N CYS A 92 -19.73 -15.85 4.83
CA CYS A 92 -18.42 -15.44 5.29
C CYS A 92 -18.09 -15.98 6.68
N GLN A 93 -19.02 -15.89 7.63
CA GLN A 93 -18.83 -16.47 8.96
C GLN A 93 -18.57 -17.98 8.89
N SER A 94 -19.37 -18.70 8.10
CA SER A 94 -19.25 -20.16 7.96
C SER A 94 -17.96 -20.58 7.25
N ALA A 95 -17.54 -19.83 6.23
CA ALA A 95 -16.29 -20.06 5.52
C ALA A 95 -15.08 -19.86 6.45
N ASN A 96 -15.05 -18.76 7.19
CA ASN A 96 -13.94 -18.48 8.11
C ASN A 96 -13.92 -19.43 9.32
N TRP A 97 -15.08 -19.88 9.79
CA TRP A 97 -15.18 -20.93 10.81
C TRP A 97 -14.52 -22.24 10.37
N LYS A 98 -14.81 -22.68 9.14
CA LYS A 98 -14.21 -23.91 8.57
C LYS A 98 -12.70 -23.77 8.43
N LEU A 99 -12.25 -22.62 7.92
CA LEU A 99 -10.85 -22.31 7.65
C LEU A 99 -10.01 -22.22 8.93
N ILE A 100 -10.40 -21.38 9.90
CA ILE A 100 -9.52 -21.08 11.04
C ILE A 100 -10.23 -20.63 12.31
N HIS A 101 -11.34 -19.90 12.22
CA HIS A 101 -11.91 -19.22 13.38
C HIS A 101 -12.40 -20.17 14.50
N LYS A 102 -12.74 -21.42 14.16
CA LYS A 102 -13.06 -22.46 15.16
C LYS A 102 -11.94 -22.70 16.17
N HIS A 103 -10.68 -22.48 15.78
CA HIS A 103 -9.50 -22.63 16.62
C HIS A 103 -9.17 -21.36 17.42
N GLU A 104 -9.66 -20.20 16.99
CA GLU A 104 -9.37 -18.88 17.58
C GLU A 104 -10.47 -18.42 18.55
N CYS A 105 -11.73 -18.76 18.28
CA CYS A 105 -12.90 -18.14 18.91
C CYS A 105 -12.90 -18.26 20.45
N ALA A 106 -12.55 -19.43 20.98
CA ALA A 106 -12.49 -19.64 22.44
C ALA A 106 -11.41 -18.79 23.10
N ILE A 107 -10.25 -18.63 22.44
CA ILE A 107 -9.14 -17.81 22.91
C ILE A 107 -9.54 -16.33 22.90
N TYR A 108 -10.06 -15.84 21.77
CA TYR A 108 -10.56 -14.47 21.67
C TYR A 108 -11.66 -14.17 22.70
N LYS A 109 -12.58 -15.11 22.95
CA LYS A 109 -13.62 -14.98 23.97
C LYS A 109 -13.04 -14.84 25.38
N LYS A 110 -12.03 -15.65 25.73
CA LYS A 110 -11.37 -15.61 27.05
C LYS A 110 -10.66 -14.27 27.30
N LEU A 111 -10.10 -13.68 26.24
CA LEU A 111 -9.30 -12.44 26.35
C LEU A 111 -10.13 -11.16 26.23
N TYR A 112 -11.31 -11.23 25.62
CA TYR A 112 -12.18 -10.07 25.42
C TYR A 112 -12.44 -9.31 26.74
N PRO A 113 -12.34 -7.97 26.78
CA PRO A 113 -12.24 -7.04 25.64
C PRO A 113 -10.84 -6.82 25.07
N LYS A 114 -9.80 -7.46 25.62
CA LYS A 114 -8.43 -7.35 25.09
C LYS A 114 -8.32 -8.14 23.79
N VAL A 115 -7.89 -7.46 22.72
CA VAL A 115 -7.66 -8.06 21.41
C VAL A 115 -6.16 -8.33 21.26
N LEU A 116 -5.81 -9.55 20.84
CA LEU A 116 -4.42 -9.90 20.57
C LEU A 116 -3.83 -9.01 19.45
N PRO A 117 -2.57 -8.58 19.56
CA PRO A 117 -1.87 -7.86 18.50
C PRO A 117 -1.91 -8.59 17.16
N VAL A 118 -1.71 -7.87 16.06
CA VAL A 118 -1.80 -8.44 14.69
C VAL A 118 -0.81 -9.60 14.47
N ASN A 119 0.45 -9.44 14.90
CA ASN A 119 1.47 -10.50 14.79
C ASN A 119 1.12 -11.73 15.63
N SER A 120 0.62 -11.51 16.84
CA SER A 120 0.09 -12.53 17.74
C SER A 120 -1.04 -13.34 17.08
N ARG A 121 -2.04 -12.67 16.51
CA ARG A 121 -3.14 -13.34 15.78
C ARG A 121 -2.64 -14.12 14.55
N ALA A 122 -1.65 -13.61 13.84
CA ALA A 122 -1.05 -14.31 12.70
C ALA A 122 -0.31 -15.58 13.15
N VAL A 123 0.56 -15.49 14.17
CA VAL A 123 1.27 -16.66 14.72
C VAL A 123 0.30 -17.67 15.32
N LEU A 124 -0.75 -17.23 16.01
CA LEU A 124 -1.78 -18.12 16.54
C LEU A 124 -2.35 -19.03 15.45
N ARG A 125 -2.61 -18.51 14.25
CA ARG A 125 -3.09 -19.32 13.12
C ARG A 125 -2.07 -20.37 12.70
N ILE A 126 -0.80 -19.99 12.56
CA ILE A 126 0.27 -20.91 12.19
C ILE A 126 0.44 -22.00 13.25
N VAL A 127 0.42 -21.64 14.54
CA VAL A 127 0.50 -22.60 15.66
C VAL A 127 -0.69 -23.55 15.64
N LYS A 128 -1.92 -23.06 15.43
CA LYS A 128 -3.13 -23.89 15.43
C LYS A 128 -3.28 -24.78 14.20
N LEU A 129 -2.70 -24.39 13.07
CA LEU A 129 -2.77 -25.12 11.81
C LEU A 129 -1.55 -26.04 11.58
N ARG A 130 -0.54 -25.98 12.46
CA ARG A 130 0.71 -26.74 12.31
C ARG A 130 0.50 -28.24 12.06
N ASP A 131 -0.44 -28.83 12.80
CA ASP A 131 -0.74 -30.27 12.74
C ASP A 131 -1.94 -30.58 11.83
N SER A 132 -2.33 -29.64 10.96
CA SER A 132 -3.39 -29.86 9.97
C SER A 132 -3.01 -31.02 9.05
N ASN A 133 -3.98 -31.89 8.78
CA ASN A 133 -3.81 -32.98 7.82
C ASN A 133 -4.02 -32.55 6.36
N GLU A 134 -4.42 -31.30 6.13
CA GLU A 134 -4.65 -30.78 4.78
C GLU A 134 -3.31 -30.52 4.08
N ASP A 135 -3.08 -31.18 2.94
CA ASP A 135 -1.82 -31.12 2.19
C ASP A 135 -1.38 -29.70 1.86
N HIS A 136 -2.36 -28.83 1.62
CA HIS A 136 -2.09 -27.45 1.28
C HIS A 136 -1.47 -26.65 2.43
N VAL A 137 -1.97 -26.88 3.65
CA VAL A 137 -1.45 -26.27 4.87
C VAL A 137 -0.05 -26.80 5.18
N LYS A 138 0.18 -28.10 5.00
CA LYS A 138 1.51 -28.72 5.17
C LYS A 138 2.53 -28.14 4.20
N SER A 139 2.15 -27.97 2.93
CA SER A 139 2.99 -27.36 1.90
C SER A 139 3.39 -25.92 2.27
N ASP A 140 2.41 -25.09 2.64
CA ASP A 140 2.68 -23.71 3.04
C ASP A 140 3.52 -23.64 4.32
N LEU A 141 3.23 -24.48 5.33
CA LEU A 141 4.03 -24.56 6.55
C LEU A 141 5.48 -24.95 6.25
N ASN A 142 5.71 -25.95 5.40
CA ASN A 142 7.06 -26.35 5.02
C ASN A 142 7.81 -25.20 4.35
N MET A 143 7.17 -24.43 3.48
CA MET A 143 7.77 -23.23 2.90
C MET A 143 8.03 -22.15 3.97
N PHE A 144 7.06 -21.88 4.85
CA PHE A 144 7.18 -20.90 5.93
C PHE A 144 8.39 -21.18 6.83
N LEU A 145 8.58 -22.44 7.22
CA LEU A 145 9.70 -22.86 8.06
C LEU A 145 11.06 -22.63 7.41
N THR A 146 11.11 -22.50 6.09
CA THR A 146 12.36 -22.21 5.37
C THR A 146 12.68 -20.72 5.22
N LEU A 147 11.72 -19.84 5.55
CA LEU A 147 11.91 -18.39 5.52
C LEU A 147 12.92 -17.97 6.60
N ARG A 148 13.64 -16.88 6.34
CA ARG A 148 14.57 -16.29 7.31
C ARG A 148 13.78 -15.69 8.47
N SER A 149 14.23 -15.93 9.70
CA SER A 149 13.71 -15.28 10.90
C SER A 149 14.52 -14.06 11.30
N HIS A 150 15.83 -14.11 11.05
CA HIS A 150 16.83 -13.20 11.62
C HIS A 150 16.77 -13.07 13.14
N LEU A 151 16.26 -14.08 13.85
CA LEU A 151 16.11 -14.01 15.31
C LEU A 151 17.47 -13.83 16.01
N VAL A 152 18.52 -14.49 15.51
CA VAL A 152 19.88 -14.37 16.04
C VAL A 152 20.39 -12.94 15.89
N GLU A 153 20.22 -12.34 14.71
CA GLU A 153 20.62 -10.97 14.44
C GLU A 153 19.81 -9.99 15.30
N ILE A 154 18.50 -10.18 15.43
CA ILE A 154 17.62 -9.40 16.32
C ILE A 154 18.11 -9.46 17.76
N THR A 155 18.43 -10.65 18.29
CA THR A 155 18.96 -10.81 19.66
C THR A 155 20.26 -10.03 19.86
N ASN A 156 21.12 -9.95 18.84
CA ASN A 156 22.42 -9.30 18.94
C ASN A 156 22.38 -7.78 18.72
N SER A 157 21.39 -7.27 17.97
CA SER A 157 21.35 -5.85 17.57
C SER A 157 20.16 -5.05 18.09
N ASN A 158 19.09 -5.69 18.57
CA ASN A 158 17.87 -5.02 18.99
C ASN A 158 17.18 -5.73 20.17
N GLN A 159 17.66 -5.45 21.37
CA GLN A 159 17.17 -6.05 22.62
C GLN A 159 15.67 -5.79 22.86
N GLU A 160 15.17 -4.58 22.56
CA GLU A 160 13.75 -4.24 22.73
C GLU A 160 12.85 -5.09 21.82
N GLN A 161 13.23 -5.26 20.55
CA GLN A 161 12.53 -6.12 19.61
C GLN A 161 12.55 -7.58 20.07
N TYR A 162 13.71 -8.07 20.51
CA TYR A 162 13.85 -9.42 21.03
C TYR A 162 12.95 -9.67 22.25
N GLU A 163 12.94 -8.77 23.22
CA GLU A 163 12.09 -8.87 24.41
C GLU A 163 10.60 -8.86 24.07
N ARG A 164 10.19 -8.02 23.12
CA ARG A 164 8.81 -7.99 22.59
C ARG A 164 8.45 -9.33 21.96
N ILE A 165 9.31 -9.90 21.11
CA ILE A 165 9.10 -11.20 20.47
C ILE A 165 8.95 -12.30 21.54
N MET A 166 9.85 -12.35 22.52
CA MET A 166 9.81 -13.38 23.57
C MET A 166 8.59 -13.25 24.48
N LEU A 167 8.16 -12.03 24.80
CA LEU A 167 6.92 -11.79 25.54
C LEU A 167 5.70 -12.28 24.77
N CYS A 168 5.59 -11.92 23.49
CA CYS A 168 4.54 -12.41 22.61
C CYS A 168 4.57 -13.94 22.50
N ALA A 169 5.75 -14.56 22.37
CA ALA A 169 5.88 -16.02 22.27
C ALA A 169 5.38 -16.75 23.51
N LYS A 170 5.71 -16.26 24.71
CA LYS A 170 5.21 -16.80 25.98
C LYS A 170 3.69 -16.72 26.07
N ALA A 171 3.14 -15.56 25.72
CA ALA A 171 1.69 -15.35 25.70
C ALA A 171 0.99 -16.25 24.68
N GLU A 172 1.53 -16.37 23.47
CA GLU A 172 0.99 -17.26 22.43
C GLU A 172 1.03 -18.73 22.86
N LYS A 173 2.11 -19.19 23.50
CA LYS A 173 2.18 -20.56 24.05
C LYS A 173 1.06 -20.80 25.07
N GLU A 174 0.89 -19.88 26.02
CA GLU A 174 -0.13 -19.98 27.06
C GLU A 174 -1.56 -19.98 26.47
N TYR A 175 -1.85 -19.04 25.57
CA TYR A 175 -3.18 -18.89 24.99
C TYR A 175 -3.54 -20.00 24.01
N SER A 176 -2.57 -20.47 23.24
CA SER A 176 -2.77 -21.56 22.29
C SER A 176 -2.80 -22.93 22.96
N GLY A 177 -2.23 -23.09 24.16
CA GLY A 177 -2.03 -24.41 24.78
C GLY A 177 -1.17 -25.33 23.91
N SER A 178 -0.22 -24.75 23.17
CA SER A 178 0.65 -25.49 22.26
C SER A 178 1.81 -26.14 23.00
N GLU A 179 2.17 -27.35 22.59
CA GLU A 179 3.33 -28.08 23.10
C GLU A 179 4.67 -27.51 22.59
N LEU A 180 4.65 -26.63 21.58
CA LEU A 180 5.86 -25.98 21.06
C LEU A 180 6.56 -25.18 22.13
N ASP A 181 7.88 -25.31 22.21
CA ASP A 181 8.70 -24.45 23.07
C ASP A 181 8.57 -22.97 22.67
N VAL A 182 8.92 -22.11 23.62
CA VAL A 182 8.75 -20.65 23.48
C VAL A 182 9.65 -20.14 22.35
N GLU A 183 10.84 -20.72 22.22
CA GLU A 183 11.86 -20.39 21.23
C GLU A 183 11.37 -20.64 19.80
N THR A 184 10.66 -21.74 19.55
CA THR A 184 10.04 -22.05 18.26
C THR A 184 8.96 -21.04 17.91
N ILE A 185 8.13 -20.62 18.88
CA ILE A 185 7.09 -19.61 18.65
C ILE A 185 7.72 -18.23 18.44
N ALA A 186 8.80 -17.90 19.17
CA ALA A 186 9.58 -16.68 18.98
C ALA A 186 10.18 -16.61 17.57
N GLU A 187 10.71 -17.73 17.09
CA GLU A 187 11.22 -17.87 15.74
C GLU A 187 10.11 -17.66 14.69
N TYR A 188 8.87 -18.13 14.95
CA TYR A 188 7.73 -17.85 14.06
C TYR A 188 7.39 -16.37 14.03
N LEU A 189 7.36 -15.70 15.19
CA LEU A 189 7.13 -14.25 15.27
C LEU A 189 8.20 -13.47 14.49
N ALA A 190 9.47 -13.82 14.67
CA ALA A 190 10.58 -13.20 13.95
C ALA A 190 10.45 -13.38 12.42
N ARG A 191 10.07 -14.59 11.95
CA ARG A 191 9.74 -14.82 10.54
C ARG A 191 8.60 -13.91 10.06
N ILE A 192 7.56 -13.71 10.85
CA ILE A 192 6.45 -12.82 10.48
C ILE A 192 6.93 -11.37 10.33
N GLU A 193 7.78 -10.87 11.24
CA GLU A 193 8.24 -9.48 11.22
C GLU A 193 9.03 -9.13 9.94
N VAL A 194 9.82 -10.08 9.42
CA VAL A 194 10.70 -9.86 8.25
C VAL A 194 10.16 -10.39 6.92
N ASN A 195 9.10 -11.21 6.90
CA ASN A 195 8.55 -11.77 5.65
C ASN A 195 7.09 -11.34 5.35
N SER A 196 6.43 -10.62 6.25
CA SER A 196 5.03 -10.23 6.06
C SER A 196 4.85 -9.14 5.03
N PHE A 197 3.76 -9.26 4.27
CA PHE A 197 3.22 -8.19 3.46
C PHE A 197 2.20 -7.40 4.28
N THR A 198 2.21 -6.07 4.13
CA THR A 198 1.06 -5.27 4.49
C THR A 198 -0.11 -5.72 3.61
N PHE A 199 -1.13 -6.31 4.22
CA PHE A 199 -2.33 -6.72 3.50
C PHE A 199 -3.18 -5.48 3.22
N THR A 200 -3.58 -5.27 1.97
CA THR A 200 -4.30 -4.05 1.55
C THR A 200 -5.61 -4.34 0.83
N THR A 201 -6.43 -3.31 0.65
CA THR A 201 -7.51 -3.31 -0.36
C THR A 201 -6.90 -3.35 -1.77
N ALA A 202 -7.78 -3.48 -2.77
CA ALA A 202 -7.39 -3.37 -4.19
C ALA A 202 -6.78 -2.01 -4.56
N PHE A 203 -7.06 -0.97 -3.77
CA PHE A 203 -6.53 0.38 -3.95
C PHE A 203 -5.39 0.71 -2.98
N GLY A 204 -4.80 -0.29 -2.32
CA GLY A 204 -3.63 -0.11 -1.47
C GLY A 204 -3.92 0.37 -0.04
N ASP A 205 -5.17 0.52 0.37
CA ASP A 205 -5.50 0.90 1.75
C ASP A 205 -5.13 -0.24 2.72
N PRO A 206 -4.37 0.00 3.80
CA PRO A 206 -3.99 -1.04 4.74
C PRO A 206 -5.19 -1.69 5.44
N LEU A 207 -5.26 -3.02 5.35
CA LEU A 207 -6.24 -3.87 6.02
C LEU A 207 -5.63 -4.68 7.16
N GLY A 208 -4.35 -5.07 7.06
CA GLY A 208 -3.69 -5.86 8.09
C GLY A 208 -2.38 -6.48 7.62
N LEU A 209 -2.19 -7.76 7.94
CA LEU A 209 -0.97 -8.51 7.70
C LEU A 209 -1.26 -9.78 6.89
N CYS A 210 -0.42 -10.08 5.91
CA CYS A 210 -0.46 -11.30 5.11
C CYS A 210 0.90 -12.00 5.13
N ILE A 211 0.92 -13.28 5.49
CA ILE A 211 2.03 -14.20 5.20
C ILE A 211 1.49 -15.26 4.24
N GLN A 212 2.03 -15.26 3.02
CA GLN A 212 1.83 -16.32 2.04
C GLN A 212 3.22 -16.83 1.61
N PRO A 213 3.68 -17.99 2.13
CA PRO A 213 5.08 -18.39 2.07
C PRO A 213 5.70 -18.43 0.68
N PHE A 214 4.96 -18.89 -0.34
CA PHE A 214 5.44 -18.87 -1.72
C PHE A 214 5.79 -17.45 -2.21
N ALA A 215 4.97 -16.46 -1.86
CA ALA A 215 5.20 -15.07 -2.23
C ALA A 215 6.39 -14.44 -1.47
N CYS A 216 6.66 -14.90 -0.24
CA CYS A 216 7.77 -14.43 0.59
C CYS A 216 9.16 -14.75 -0.01
N TYR A 217 9.27 -15.60 -1.03
CA TYR A 217 10.55 -15.86 -1.72
C TYR A 217 10.94 -14.76 -2.73
N MET A 218 10.11 -13.75 -2.99
CA MET A 218 10.53 -12.63 -3.85
C MET A 218 11.51 -11.74 -3.10
N ASN A 219 12.72 -11.61 -3.62
CA ASN A 219 13.74 -10.76 -3.02
C ASN A 219 13.51 -9.27 -3.31
N HIS A 220 14.26 -8.43 -2.60
CA HIS A 220 14.20 -6.98 -2.75
C HIS A 220 15.03 -6.44 -3.93
N SER A 221 14.51 -5.43 -4.62
CA SER A 221 15.29 -4.46 -5.40
C SER A 221 14.68 -3.06 -5.23
N CYS A 222 15.51 -2.00 -5.15
CA CYS A 222 15.02 -0.62 -5.20
C CYS A 222 14.58 -0.21 -6.62
N GLU A 223 14.92 -1.01 -7.63
CA GLU A 223 14.38 -0.95 -8.99
C GLU A 223 13.71 -2.30 -9.30
N PRO A 224 12.51 -2.54 -8.75
CA PRO A 224 11.85 -3.84 -8.84
C PRO A 224 11.34 -4.10 -10.27
N ASN A 225 11.25 -5.38 -10.63
CA ASN A 225 10.64 -5.80 -11.90
C ASN A 225 9.22 -6.34 -11.73
N ALA A 226 8.72 -6.42 -10.49
CA ALA A 226 7.35 -6.79 -10.17
C ALA A 226 6.80 -5.99 -8.99
N VAL A 227 5.47 -6.01 -8.85
CA VAL A 227 4.73 -5.33 -7.79
C VAL A 227 3.65 -6.25 -7.24
N VAL A 228 3.43 -6.16 -5.93
CA VAL A 228 2.42 -6.94 -5.21
C VAL A 228 1.15 -6.11 -5.07
N GLY A 229 0.00 -6.71 -5.31
CA GLY A 229 -1.31 -6.15 -5.04
C GLY A 229 -2.24 -7.20 -4.43
N PHE A 230 -3.29 -6.73 -3.77
CA PHE A 230 -4.30 -7.58 -3.14
C PHE A 230 -5.68 -7.30 -3.72
N ASP A 231 -6.51 -8.32 -3.92
CA ASP A 231 -7.91 -8.15 -4.35
C ASP A 231 -8.78 -9.25 -3.73
N GLY A 232 -9.64 -8.89 -2.77
CA GLY A 232 -10.58 -9.83 -2.16
C GLY A 232 -9.93 -11.07 -1.51
N GLY A 233 -8.73 -10.92 -0.93
CA GLY A 233 -7.98 -12.03 -0.32
C GLY A 233 -7.11 -12.82 -1.30
N LEU A 234 -7.01 -12.40 -2.57
CA LEU A 234 -5.99 -12.87 -3.51
C LEU A 234 -4.76 -11.98 -3.40
N ILE A 235 -3.57 -12.59 -3.32
CA ILE A 235 -2.30 -11.92 -3.58
C ILE A 235 -1.98 -12.09 -5.07
N THR A 236 -1.73 -10.97 -5.74
CA THR A 236 -1.39 -10.93 -7.18
C THR A 236 -0.08 -10.21 -7.35
N VAL A 237 0.84 -10.82 -8.09
CA VAL A 237 2.13 -10.22 -8.43
C VAL A 237 2.16 -9.94 -9.92
N LYS A 238 2.44 -8.70 -10.30
CA LYS A 238 2.42 -8.25 -11.70
C LYS A 238 3.78 -7.75 -12.13
N ALA A 239 4.16 -8.08 -13.36
CA ALA A 239 5.43 -7.63 -13.93
C ALA A 239 5.38 -6.13 -14.27
N LEU A 240 6.35 -5.36 -13.79
CA LEU A 240 6.52 -3.94 -14.09
C LEU A 240 7.27 -3.71 -15.41
N ARG A 241 7.93 -4.74 -15.92
CA ARG A 241 8.58 -4.74 -17.23
C ARG A 241 8.58 -6.16 -17.75
N GLU A 242 9.16 -6.38 -18.92
CA GLU A 242 9.47 -7.74 -19.33
C GLU A 242 10.44 -8.39 -18.33
N ILE A 243 10.14 -9.62 -17.92
CA ILE A 243 10.99 -10.48 -17.09
C ILE A 243 11.39 -11.67 -17.96
N LYS A 244 12.70 -11.87 -18.16
CA LYS A 244 13.22 -12.93 -19.04
C LYS A 244 13.20 -14.29 -18.35
N PRO A 245 13.23 -15.40 -19.11
CA PRO A 245 13.44 -16.73 -18.52
C PRO A 245 14.70 -16.72 -17.64
N ASP A 246 14.62 -17.40 -16.50
CA ASP A 246 15.66 -17.49 -15.47
C ASP A 246 16.06 -16.14 -14.83
N GLU A 247 15.34 -15.06 -15.11
CA GLU A 247 15.47 -13.80 -14.38
C GLU A 247 14.73 -13.91 -13.03
N GLN A 248 15.35 -13.41 -11.97
CA GLN A 248 14.73 -13.35 -10.65
C GLN A 248 13.64 -12.28 -10.60
N VAL A 249 12.56 -12.57 -9.91
CA VAL A 249 11.47 -11.63 -9.61
C VAL A 249 11.81 -10.85 -8.35
N PHE A 250 11.85 -9.54 -8.48
CA PHE A 250 12.12 -8.59 -7.40
C PHE A 250 10.95 -7.65 -7.17
N ILE A 251 10.64 -7.44 -5.90
CA ILE A 251 9.69 -6.44 -5.42
C ILE A 251 10.43 -5.40 -4.56
N SER A 252 9.80 -4.26 -4.27
CA SER A 252 10.32 -3.36 -3.25
C SER A 252 9.75 -3.73 -1.87
N TYR A 253 10.61 -3.77 -0.85
CA TYR A 253 10.22 -4.04 0.55
C TYR A 253 9.95 -2.76 1.34
N ILE A 254 10.32 -1.64 0.73
CA ILE A 254 10.32 -0.29 1.28
C ILE A 254 9.78 0.67 0.22
N ASP A 255 9.52 1.91 0.59
CA ASP A 255 9.32 2.96 -0.40
C ASP A 255 10.67 3.26 -1.08
N ASN A 256 10.78 2.90 -2.35
CA ASN A 256 12.00 3.07 -3.14
C ASN A 256 12.17 4.51 -3.69
N THR A 257 11.27 5.44 -3.35
CA THR A 257 11.38 6.88 -3.64
C THR A 257 12.17 7.66 -2.57
N TYR A 258 12.56 7.01 -1.46
CA TYR A 258 13.48 7.59 -0.49
C TYR A 258 14.93 7.68 -1.02
N PRO A 259 15.77 8.58 -0.49
CA PRO A 259 17.22 8.66 -0.77
C PRO A 259 17.98 7.38 -0.42
N LEU A 260 19.17 7.19 -0.98
CA LEU A 260 19.98 5.97 -0.80
C LEU A 260 20.22 5.62 0.67
N GLU A 261 20.61 6.60 1.49
CA GLU A 261 20.94 6.38 2.90
C GLU A 261 19.73 5.85 3.68
N VAL A 262 18.55 6.44 3.47
CA VAL A 262 17.29 6.02 4.10
C VAL A 262 16.91 4.61 3.66
N ARG A 263 17.02 4.31 2.35
CA ARG A 263 16.74 2.96 1.81
C ARG A 263 17.68 1.92 2.43
N GLN A 264 18.98 2.17 2.46
CA GLN A 264 19.96 1.23 3.04
C GLN A 264 19.75 1.04 4.54
N LYS A 265 19.45 2.12 5.28
CA LYS A 265 19.14 2.05 6.71
C LYS A 265 17.92 1.17 6.97
N GLN A 266 16.80 1.42 6.28
CA GLN A 266 15.59 0.61 6.45
C GLN A 266 15.82 -0.87 6.12
N LEU A 267 16.58 -1.16 5.06
CA LEU A 267 16.89 -2.54 4.67
C LEU A 267 17.83 -3.24 5.65
N THR A 268 18.83 -2.52 6.17
CA THR A 268 19.79 -3.07 7.14
C THR A 268 19.13 -3.30 8.49
N GLU A 269 18.36 -2.34 9.01
CA GLU A 269 17.74 -2.42 10.34
C GLU A 269 16.61 -3.44 10.41
N ARG A 270 15.81 -3.58 9.35
CA ARG A 270 14.64 -4.48 9.35
C ARG A 270 14.90 -5.85 8.72
N TYR A 271 15.71 -5.89 7.66
CA TYR A 271 15.89 -7.10 6.85
C TYR A 271 17.34 -7.61 6.86
N PHE A 272 18.23 -6.98 7.63
CA PHE A 272 19.60 -7.45 7.89
C PHE A 272 20.46 -7.65 6.63
N PHE A 273 20.24 -6.84 5.59
CA PHE A 273 21.08 -6.88 4.39
C PHE A 273 21.34 -5.49 3.80
N THR A 274 22.45 -5.37 3.06
CA THR A 274 22.79 -4.19 2.26
C THR A 274 22.39 -4.42 0.80
N CYS A 275 21.56 -3.53 0.24
CA CYS A 275 21.10 -3.66 -1.13
C CYS A 275 22.18 -3.26 -2.15
N LYS A 276 22.39 -4.11 -3.16
CA LYS A 276 23.38 -3.89 -4.24
C LYS A 276 22.72 -3.80 -5.63
N CYS A 277 21.44 -3.46 -5.69
CA CYS A 277 20.72 -3.33 -6.97
C CYS A 277 21.27 -2.17 -7.83
N SER A 278 20.88 -2.13 -9.11
CA SER A 278 21.25 -1.07 -10.08
C SER A 278 21.07 0.34 -9.55
N LYS A 279 19.94 0.62 -8.87
CA LYS A 279 19.68 1.93 -8.26
C LYS A 279 20.62 2.23 -7.10
N CYS A 280 20.94 1.26 -6.25
CA CYS A 280 21.90 1.45 -5.15
C CYS A 280 23.35 1.57 -5.65
N ALA A 281 23.69 0.89 -6.75
CA ALA A 281 25.02 0.96 -7.37
C ALA A 281 25.34 2.34 -7.94
N GLN A 282 24.32 3.16 -8.24
CA GLN A 282 24.48 4.56 -8.64
C GLN A 282 24.92 5.47 -7.48
N GLY A 283 24.92 5.00 -6.23
CA GLY A 283 25.32 5.83 -5.10
C GLY A 283 24.42 7.07 -4.95
N THR A 284 25.03 8.22 -4.70
CA THR A 284 24.34 9.51 -4.57
C THR A 284 24.05 10.19 -5.91
N THR A 285 24.22 9.51 -7.04
CA THR A 285 23.92 10.08 -8.36
C THR A 285 22.47 9.88 -8.80
N ALA A 286 21.65 9.19 -8.00
CA ALA A 286 20.24 9.04 -8.28
C ALA A 286 19.47 10.36 -8.05
N ARG A 287 18.31 10.50 -8.70
CA ARG A 287 17.43 11.69 -8.63
C ARG A 287 17.09 12.08 -7.19
N GLU A 288 16.85 11.10 -6.31
CA GLU A 288 16.49 11.36 -4.91
C GLU A 288 17.63 12.00 -4.10
N ASP A 289 18.87 11.76 -4.52
CA ASP A 289 20.09 12.16 -3.84
C ASP A 289 20.68 13.46 -4.47
N GLN A 290 20.49 13.67 -5.77
CA GLN A 290 20.91 14.87 -6.50
C GLN A 290 19.88 16.01 -6.43
N PHE A 291 19.77 16.65 -5.27
CA PHE A 291 18.88 17.82 -5.09
C PHE A 291 19.57 19.08 -4.53
N ILE A 292 20.80 18.92 -4.05
CA ILE A 292 21.62 20.02 -3.55
C ILE A 292 22.51 20.53 -4.70
N PRO A 293 22.80 21.84 -4.80
CA PRO A 293 23.77 22.37 -5.75
C PRO A 293 25.13 21.65 -5.66
N SER A 294 25.93 21.68 -6.73
CA SER A 294 27.21 20.93 -6.78
C SER A 294 28.24 21.38 -5.74
N ASN A 295 28.16 22.63 -5.27
CA ASN A 295 29.04 23.20 -4.23
C ASN A 295 28.20 23.95 -3.19
N PRO A 296 27.46 23.24 -2.32
CA PRO A 296 26.70 23.90 -1.27
C PRO A 296 27.64 24.38 -0.16
N SER A 297 27.31 25.51 0.46
CA SER A 297 27.94 25.93 1.70
C SER A 297 27.60 24.95 2.84
N SER A 298 28.46 24.89 3.86
CA SER A 298 28.19 24.06 5.05
C SER A 298 26.91 24.46 5.76
N GLU A 299 26.55 25.75 5.72
CA GLU A 299 25.32 26.30 6.30
C GLU A 299 24.06 25.82 5.55
N GLU A 300 24.09 25.77 4.22
CA GLU A 300 22.99 25.23 3.42
C GLU A 300 22.76 23.74 3.70
N VAL A 301 23.84 22.96 3.79
CA VAL A 301 23.75 21.52 4.11
C VAL A 301 23.12 21.30 5.48
N GLU A 302 23.56 22.07 6.49
CA GLU A 302 23.02 21.94 7.84
C GLU A 302 21.55 22.39 7.92
N THR A 303 21.22 23.48 7.23
CA THR A 303 19.83 23.97 7.12
C THR A 303 18.91 22.91 6.52
N LEU A 304 19.34 22.23 5.45
CA LEU A 304 18.55 21.17 4.81
C LEU A 304 18.37 19.93 5.70
N LYS A 305 19.42 19.54 6.44
CA LYS A 305 19.34 18.42 7.39
C LYS A 305 18.37 18.71 8.53
N GLU A 306 18.45 19.90 9.11
CA GLU A 306 17.57 20.31 10.21
C GLU A 306 16.12 20.46 9.71
N ALA A 307 15.91 20.99 8.51
CA ALA A 307 14.60 21.06 7.88
C ALA A 307 13.99 19.66 7.64
N GLU A 308 14.79 18.70 7.14
CA GLU A 308 14.35 17.31 6.97
C GLU A 308 13.95 16.69 8.31
N LYS A 309 14.77 16.87 9.34
CA LYS A 309 14.51 16.35 10.68
C LYS A 309 13.21 16.90 11.26
N GLN A 310 13.04 18.22 11.27
CA GLN A 310 11.83 18.87 11.76
C GLN A 310 10.58 18.42 11.00
N ALA A 311 10.66 18.32 9.66
CA ALA A 311 9.54 17.86 8.85
C ALA A 311 9.13 16.41 9.18
N ARG A 312 10.10 15.51 9.43
CA ARG A 312 9.85 14.12 9.83
C ARG A 312 9.26 13.99 11.23
N GLU A 313 9.70 14.82 12.17
CA GLU A 313 9.14 14.89 13.53
C GLU A 313 7.68 15.34 13.49
N LEU A 314 7.37 16.38 12.72
CA LEU A 314 6.00 16.87 12.52
C LEU A 314 5.10 15.83 11.83
N LEU A 315 5.61 15.15 10.80
CA LEU A 315 4.91 14.04 10.14
C LEU A 315 4.58 12.91 11.14
N THR A 316 5.53 12.55 11.98
CA THR A 316 5.35 11.50 13.00
C THR A 316 4.30 11.92 14.05
N ALA A 317 4.36 13.17 14.50
CA ALA A 317 3.37 13.73 15.43
C ALA A 317 1.96 13.78 14.82
N ALA A 318 1.84 14.10 13.53
CA ALA A 318 0.57 14.17 12.81
C ALA A 318 -0.16 12.81 12.78
N ARG A 319 0.57 11.70 12.58
CA ARG A 319 0.00 10.34 12.57
C ARG A 319 -0.67 9.92 13.87
N SER A 320 -0.31 10.56 14.98
CA SER A 320 -0.89 10.30 16.31
C SER A 320 -1.89 11.37 16.75
N SER A 321 -2.15 12.36 15.90
CA SER A 321 -2.98 13.51 16.22
C SER A 321 -4.38 13.38 15.63
N LYS A 322 -5.34 14.14 16.18
CA LYS A 322 -6.65 14.33 15.52
C LYS A 322 -6.47 15.07 14.21
N ALA A 323 -7.35 14.82 13.25
CA ALA A 323 -7.24 15.33 11.88
C ALA A 323 -7.01 16.85 11.79
N GLU A 324 -7.70 17.67 12.58
CA GLU A 324 -7.50 19.14 12.57
C GLU A 324 -6.09 19.57 13.02
N SER A 325 -5.53 18.85 14.00
CA SER A 325 -4.17 19.09 14.49
C SER A 325 -3.14 18.54 13.50
N ALA A 326 -3.41 17.37 12.93
CA ALA A 326 -2.58 16.74 11.91
C ALA A 326 -2.42 17.67 10.69
N VAL A 327 -3.50 18.29 10.20
CA VAL A 327 -3.45 19.27 9.10
C VAL A 327 -2.48 20.42 9.41
N LYS A 328 -2.53 20.99 10.63
CA LYS A 328 -1.63 22.09 11.03
C LYS A 328 -0.16 21.65 11.06
N GLN A 329 0.11 20.47 11.63
CA GLN A 329 1.45 19.90 11.71
C GLN A 329 2.01 19.59 10.32
N LEU A 330 1.20 18.99 9.44
CA LEU A 330 1.61 18.61 8.08
C LEU A 330 1.85 19.84 7.20
N LYS A 331 0.99 20.86 7.27
CA LYS A 331 1.26 22.15 6.60
C LYS A 331 2.55 22.81 7.10
N SER A 332 2.82 22.73 8.41
CA SER A 332 4.07 23.23 8.99
C SER A 332 5.28 22.44 8.47
N ALA A 333 5.17 21.12 8.35
CA ALA A 333 6.23 20.27 7.81
C ALA A 333 6.53 20.60 6.34
N MET A 334 5.50 20.79 5.51
CA MET A 334 5.66 21.22 4.12
C MET A 334 6.32 22.59 4.03
N LYS A 335 5.90 23.53 4.88
CA LYS A 335 6.45 24.88 4.94
C LYS A 335 7.93 24.89 5.30
N VAL A 336 8.35 24.12 6.31
CA VAL A 336 9.76 24.00 6.71
C VAL A 336 10.63 23.57 5.54
N LEU A 337 10.19 22.58 4.75
CA LEU A 337 10.92 22.13 3.56
C LEU A 337 10.87 23.17 2.43
N HIS A 338 9.70 23.77 2.18
CA HIS A 338 9.51 24.76 1.12
C HIS A 338 10.34 26.03 1.36
N ASP A 339 10.44 26.48 2.61
CA ASP A 339 11.16 27.70 2.98
C ASP A 339 12.68 27.58 2.76
N THR A 340 13.22 26.35 2.64
CA THR A 340 14.62 26.13 2.23
C THR A 340 14.90 26.55 0.79
N LYS A 341 13.87 26.71 -0.06
CA LYS A 341 13.94 26.99 -1.51
C LYS A 341 14.71 25.99 -2.36
N LEU A 342 15.33 24.98 -1.75
CA LEU A 342 16.10 23.94 -2.43
C LEU A 342 15.40 22.58 -2.40
N TRP A 343 14.44 22.36 -1.50
CA TRP A 343 13.79 21.06 -1.37
C TRP A 343 12.82 20.76 -2.52
N PRO A 344 13.06 19.72 -3.35
CA PRO A 344 12.13 19.40 -4.41
C PRO A 344 10.84 18.81 -3.86
N ILE A 345 9.69 19.22 -4.40
CA ILE A 345 8.37 18.65 -4.06
C ILE A 345 8.25 17.15 -4.37
N THR A 346 9.22 16.60 -5.12
CA THR A 346 9.31 15.19 -5.52
C THR A 346 10.36 14.41 -4.71
N ARG A 347 10.95 15.01 -3.67
CA ARG A 347 11.89 14.35 -2.76
C ARG A 347 11.24 14.07 -1.42
N GLN A 348 11.31 12.83 -0.96
CA GLN A 348 10.84 12.46 0.36
C GLN A 348 11.51 13.29 1.46
N PRO A 349 10.79 13.67 2.55
CA PRO A 349 9.44 13.24 2.90
C PRO A 349 8.30 14.09 2.30
N TYR A 350 8.58 15.00 1.36
CA TYR A 350 7.57 15.96 0.84
C TYR A 350 6.34 15.28 0.21
N PRO A 351 6.47 14.28 -0.69
CA PRO A 351 5.33 13.53 -1.24
C PRO A 351 4.53 12.77 -0.18
N GLU A 352 5.21 12.19 0.83
CA GLU A 352 4.56 11.50 1.94
C GLU A 352 3.73 12.46 2.80
N ILE A 353 4.31 13.61 3.17
CA ILE A 353 3.60 14.65 3.93
C ILE A 353 2.37 15.14 3.17
N ARG A 354 2.48 15.37 1.85
CA ARG A 354 1.33 15.78 1.03
C ARG A 354 0.23 14.71 1.02
N SER A 355 0.60 13.43 0.97
CA SER A 355 -0.36 12.32 0.95
C SER A 355 -1.11 12.21 2.29
N GLU A 356 -0.40 12.32 3.41
CA GLU A 356 -1.02 12.34 4.74
C GLU A 356 -1.90 13.59 4.92
N LEU A 357 -1.46 14.75 4.40
CA LEU A 357 -2.24 15.99 4.46
C LEU A 357 -3.57 15.84 3.71
N MET A 358 -3.55 15.25 2.51
CA MET A 358 -4.78 14.97 1.76
C MET A 358 -5.75 14.08 2.55
N VAL A 359 -5.25 13.04 3.23
CA VAL A 359 -6.10 12.17 4.07
C VAL A 359 -6.70 12.95 5.22
N SER A 360 -5.89 13.71 5.98
CA SER A 360 -6.40 14.50 7.11
C SER A 360 -7.39 15.60 6.67
N LEU A 361 -7.20 16.20 5.48
CA LEU A 361 -8.14 17.18 4.90
C LEU A 361 -9.49 16.55 4.55
N LEU A 362 -9.48 15.34 3.97
CA LEU A 362 -10.70 14.59 3.68
C LEU A 362 -11.46 14.21 4.96
N GLU A 363 -10.74 13.85 6.03
CA GLU A 363 -11.35 13.52 7.34
C GLU A 363 -12.08 14.71 7.98
N ILE A 364 -11.62 15.94 7.75
CA ILE A 364 -12.28 17.17 8.25
C ILE A 364 -13.20 17.83 7.22
N GLU A 365 -13.50 17.12 6.13
CA GLU A 365 -14.38 17.60 5.03
C GLU A 365 -13.88 18.89 4.34
N ASP A 366 -12.57 19.14 4.33
CA ASP A 366 -11.93 20.18 3.52
C ASP A 366 -11.57 19.65 2.13
N PHE A 367 -12.62 19.35 1.35
CA PHE A 367 -12.51 18.77 0.01
C PHE A 367 -11.77 19.67 -0.97
N TRP A 368 -11.89 20.99 -0.84
CA TRP A 368 -11.22 21.94 -1.74
C TRP A 368 -9.71 21.92 -1.57
N SER A 369 -9.23 21.99 -0.33
CA SER A 369 -7.79 21.86 -0.08
C SER A 369 -7.29 20.47 -0.50
N ALA A 370 -8.03 19.40 -0.19
CA ALA A 370 -7.65 18.05 -0.62
C ALA A 370 -7.54 17.93 -2.16
N PHE A 371 -8.47 18.54 -2.89
CA PHE A 371 -8.47 18.61 -4.35
C PHE A 371 -7.22 19.34 -4.89
N ARG A 372 -6.89 20.51 -4.32
CA ARG A 372 -5.70 21.29 -4.69
C ARG A 372 -4.41 20.49 -4.51
N HIS A 373 -4.22 19.84 -3.36
CA HIS A 373 -3.06 19.00 -3.11
C HIS A 373 -3.03 17.74 -4.02
N GLY A 374 -4.20 17.14 -4.30
CA GLY A 374 -4.32 16.03 -5.24
C GLY A 374 -3.95 16.41 -6.68
N LEU A 375 -4.29 17.64 -7.09
CA LEU A 375 -3.97 18.17 -8.41
C LEU A 375 -2.47 18.43 -8.57
N VAL A 376 -1.81 19.00 -7.55
CA VAL A 376 -0.35 19.14 -7.51
C VAL A 376 0.32 17.76 -7.60
N ARG A 377 -0.18 16.77 -6.87
CA ARG A 377 0.35 15.41 -6.92
C ARG A 377 0.24 14.82 -8.34
N TYR A 378 -0.93 14.94 -8.96
CA TYR A 378 -1.19 14.45 -10.31
C TYR A 378 -0.30 15.11 -11.38
N LEU A 379 -0.15 16.44 -11.34
CA LEU A 379 0.56 17.19 -12.38
C LEU A 379 2.09 17.17 -12.21
N PHE A 380 2.58 17.26 -10.97
CA PHE A 380 4.00 17.59 -10.73
C PHE A 380 4.78 16.53 -9.94
N VAL A 381 4.10 15.64 -9.21
CA VAL A 381 4.75 14.66 -8.34
C VAL A 381 4.74 13.25 -8.94
N ASP A 382 3.57 12.71 -9.20
CA ASP A 382 3.40 11.33 -9.70
C ASP A 382 4.12 11.08 -11.03
N PRO A 383 4.14 12.00 -12.02
CA PRO A 383 4.90 11.79 -13.26
C PRO A 383 6.41 11.64 -13.05
N VAL A 384 6.95 12.18 -11.96
CA VAL A 384 8.38 12.10 -11.62
C VAL A 384 8.68 10.86 -10.79
N LEU A 385 7.86 10.56 -9.78
CA LEU A 385 8.03 9.39 -8.91
C LEU A 385 7.68 8.08 -9.61
N TYR A 386 6.68 8.12 -10.49
CA TYR A 386 6.11 6.98 -11.19
C TYR A 386 6.02 7.28 -12.70
N PRO A 387 7.16 7.32 -13.40
CA PRO A 387 7.23 7.78 -14.79
C PRO A 387 6.41 6.91 -15.75
N HIS A 388 6.25 5.62 -15.44
CA HIS A 388 5.38 4.74 -16.20
C HIS A 388 3.91 5.10 -15.96
N GLU A 389 3.20 5.42 -17.04
CA GLU A 389 1.80 5.83 -17.00
C GLU A 389 0.84 4.81 -16.37
N TRP A 390 1.21 3.53 -16.41
CA TRP A 390 0.44 2.40 -15.91
C TRP A 390 0.94 1.89 -14.55
N HIS A 391 1.87 2.60 -13.90
CA HIS A 391 2.36 2.21 -12.58
C HIS A 391 1.20 2.15 -11.57
N PRO A 392 1.00 1.04 -10.82
CA PRO A 392 -0.20 0.85 -9.99
C PRO A 392 -0.45 1.94 -8.95
N THR A 393 0.61 2.48 -8.33
CA THR A 393 0.45 3.60 -7.39
C THR A 393 -0.08 4.86 -8.10
N ARG A 394 0.41 5.14 -9.31
CA ARG A 394 0.00 6.32 -10.08
C ARG A 394 -1.41 6.17 -10.62
N THR A 395 -1.77 5.00 -11.15
CA THR A 395 -3.12 4.73 -11.63
C THR A 395 -4.14 4.78 -10.49
N ASN A 396 -3.77 4.30 -9.30
CA ASN A 396 -4.58 4.46 -8.09
C ASN A 396 -4.76 5.94 -7.71
N HIS A 397 -3.67 6.72 -7.65
CA HIS A 397 -3.75 8.15 -7.35
C HIS A 397 -4.62 8.91 -8.37
N GLU A 398 -4.50 8.57 -9.65
CA GLU A 398 -5.30 9.12 -10.75
C GLU A 398 -6.79 8.77 -10.62
N PHE A 399 -7.10 7.51 -10.27
CA PHE A 399 -8.46 7.07 -10.06
C PHE A 399 -9.10 7.79 -8.86
N VAL A 400 -8.42 7.80 -7.71
CA VAL A 400 -8.86 8.53 -6.51
C VAL A 400 -9.03 10.02 -6.80
N PHE A 401 -8.11 10.64 -7.53
CA PHE A 401 -8.23 12.05 -7.91
C PHE A 401 -9.46 12.31 -8.79
N SER A 402 -9.76 11.39 -9.73
CA SER A 402 -10.98 11.50 -10.54
C SER A 402 -12.25 11.43 -9.70
N GLN A 403 -12.29 10.55 -8.68
CA GLN A 403 -13.39 10.48 -7.73
C GLN A 403 -13.51 11.78 -6.92
N LEU A 404 -12.39 12.34 -6.47
CA LEU A 404 -12.35 13.63 -5.75
C LEU A 404 -12.92 14.79 -6.57
N VAL A 405 -12.58 14.87 -7.85
CA VAL A 405 -13.17 15.86 -8.77
C VAL A 405 -14.68 15.70 -8.84
N MET A 406 -15.18 14.46 -8.93
CA MET A 406 -16.61 14.21 -9.04
C MET A 406 -17.37 14.55 -7.76
N THR A 407 -16.87 14.14 -6.61
CA THR A 407 -17.48 14.50 -5.31
C THR A 407 -17.46 16.00 -5.08
N ILE A 408 -16.33 16.67 -5.33
CA ILE A 408 -16.25 18.13 -5.08
C ILE A 408 -17.16 18.92 -6.02
N THR A 409 -17.34 18.49 -7.27
CA THR A 409 -18.17 19.23 -8.24
C THR A 409 -19.65 18.89 -8.18
N ARG A 410 -20.03 17.68 -7.73
CA ARG A 410 -21.44 17.26 -7.65
C ARG A 410 -22.04 17.41 -6.27
N GLU A 411 -21.33 16.99 -5.24
CA GLU A 411 -21.87 16.86 -3.88
C GLU A 411 -21.41 17.99 -2.97
N GLN A 412 -20.20 18.50 -3.20
CA GLN A 412 -19.55 19.49 -2.33
C GLN A 412 -19.21 20.78 -3.10
N SER A 413 -20.02 21.14 -4.10
CA SER A 413 -19.74 22.29 -4.99
C SER A 413 -19.68 23.63 -4.24
N SER A 414 -20.39 23.73 -3.11
CA SER A 414 -20.34 24.88 -2.20
C SER A 414 -19.00 25.07 -1.51
N LYS A 415 -18.13 24.04 -1.49
CA LYS A 415 -16.78 24.11 -0.94
C LYS A 415 -15.78 24.75 -1.92
N ILE A 416 -16.12 24.84 -3.21
CA ILE A 416 -15.29 25.51 -4.20
C ILE A 416 -15.45 27.03 -4.03
N PRO A 417 -14.37 27.82 -3.91
CA PRO A 417 -14.49 29.26 -3.78
C PRO A 417 -15.18 29.86 -5.02
N ASN A 418 -16.10 30.80 -4.81
CA ASN A 418 -16.92 31.38 -5.86
C ASN A 418 -16.18 32.48 -6.65
N GLU A 419 -15.05 32.11 -7.26
CA GLU A 419 -14.25 32.98 -8.11
C GLU A 419 -14.18 32.38 -9.52
N SER A 420 -14.24 33.24 -10.56
CA SER A 420 -14.20 32.77 -11.95
C SER A 420 -12.94 31.98 -12.29
N LYS A 421 -11.81 32.31 -11.64
CA LYS A 421 -10.52 31.63 -11.82
C LYS A 421 -10.51 30.16 -11.36
N TYR A 422 -11.49 29.72 -10.58
CA TYR A 422 -11.62 28.34 -10.10
C TYR A 422 -12.72 27.54 -10.81
N LYS A 423 -13.42 28.13 -11.77
CA LYS A 423 -14.50 27.46 -12.50
C LYS A 423 -13.94 26.64 -13.65
N PHE A 424 -14.16 25.32 -13.60
CA PHE A 424 -13.82 24.38 -14.67
C PHE A 424 -14.97 23.40 -14.90
N ASP A 425 -15.03 22.84 -16.11
CA ASP A 425 -15.96 21.76 -16.42
C ASP A 425 -15.43 20.43 -15.87
N PRO A 426 -16.15 19.74 -14.95
CA PRO A 426 -15.68 18.49 -14.35
C PRO A 426 -15.46 17.39 -15.38
N VAL A 427 -16.31 17.29 -16.41
CA VAL A 427 -16.18 16.26 -17.45
C VAL A 427 -14.87 16.42 -18.22
N SER A 428 -14.53 17.65 -18.61
CA SER A 428 -13.27 17.99 -19.27
C SER A 428 -12.04 17.74 -18.39
N ALA A 429 -12.19 17.86 -17.07
CA ALA A 429 -11.12 17.55 -16.11
C ALA A 429 -10.87 16.04 -15.99
N ILE A 430 -11.92 15.23 -15.85
CA ILE A 430 -11.76 13.78 -15.58
C ILE A 430 -11.66 12.93 -16.84
N TYR A 431 -12.19 13.37 -17.98
CA TYR A 431 -12.22 12.56 -19.20
C TYR A 431 -10.84 12.08 -19.66
N PRO A 432 -9.79 12.94 -19.73
CA PRO A 432 -8.45 12.48 -20.11
C PRO A 432 -7.87 11.45 -19.14
N ILE A 433 -8.14 11.63 -17.85
CA ILE A 433 -7.68 10.74 -16.77
C ILE A 433 -8.35 9.37 -16.90
N LEU A 434 -9.68 9.31 -16.94
CA LEU A 434 -10.41 8.05 -17.05
C LEU A 434 -10.15 7.33 -18.37
N THR A 435 -9.95 8.06 -19.47
CA THR A 435 -9.58 7.46 -20.76
C THR A 435 -8.21 6.77 -20.68
N LYS A 436 -7.24 7.43 -20.05
CA LYS A 436 -5.92 6.85 -19.80
C LYS A 436 -6.02 5.62 -18.89
N LEU A 437 -6.76 5.70 -17.78
CA LEU A 437 -6.97 4.59 -16.87
C LEU A 437 -7.64 3.40 -17.56
N ASN A 438 -8.71 3.63 -18.34
CA ASN A 438 -9.40 2.59 -19.09
C ASN A 438 -8.52 1.91 -20.15
N LYS A 439 -7.56 2.64 -20.76
CA LYS A 439 -6.54 2.08 -21.66
C LYS A 439 -5.59 1.12 -20.94
N TYR A 440 -5.23 1.42 -19.70
CA TYR A 440 -4.24 0.67 -18.92
C TYR A 440 -4.81 -0.31 -17.89
N GLN A 441 -6.13 -0.33 -17.66
CA GLN A 441 -6.79 -1.20 -16.68
C GLN A 441 -6.49 -2.69 -16.84
N LYS A 442 -6.09 -3.14 -18.05
CA LYS A 442 -5.62 -4.51 -18.30
C LYS A 442 -4.37 -4.90 -17.49
N TYR A 443 -3.65 -3.91 -16.97
CA TYR A 443 -2.48 -4.09 -16.13
C TYR A 443 -2.82 -4.02 -14.64
N GLU A 444 -4.07 -3.76 -14.27
CA GLU A 444 -4.52 -3.67 -12.88
C GLU A 444 -5.05 -5.00 -12.33
N THR A 445 -5.29 -5.05 -11.02
CA THR A 445 -6.03 -6.15 -10.40
C THR A 445 -7.50 -6.14 -10.87
N PRO A 446 -8.20 -7.29 -10.86
CA PRO A 446 -9.57 -7.38 -11.36
C PRO A 446 -10.54 -6.38 -10.71
N GLY A 447 -10.43 -6.16 -9.40
CA GLY A 447 -11.22 -5.19 -8.64
C GLY A 447 -11.03 -3.76 -9.12
N VAL A 448 -9.78 -3.31 -9.22
CA VAL A 448 -9.45 -1.97 -9.72
C VAL A 448 -9.91 -1.80 -11.17
N ALA A 449 -9.65 -2.79 -12.03
CA ALA A 449 -10.06 -2.75 -13.43
C ALA A 449 -11.58 -2.64 -13.59
N ARG A 450 -12.36 -3.37 -12.78
CA ARG A 450 -13.83 -3.25 -12.77
C ARG A 450 -14.27 -1.85 -12.37
N SER A 451 -13.71 -1.27 -11.31
CA SER A 451 -14.06 0.07 -10.85
C SER A 451 -13.73 1.15 -11.87
N ILE A 452 -12.54 1.10 -12.48
CA ILE A 452 -12.14 2.01 -13.57
C ILE A 452 -13.13 1.92 -14.74
N LYS A 453 -13.47 0.69 -15.16
CA LYS A 453 -14.39 0.48 -16.28
C LYS A 453 -15.78 1.05 -15.99
N LEU A 454 -16.32 0.79 -14.80
CA LEU A 454 -17.64 1.29 -14.39
C LEU A 454 -17.68 2.82 -14.41
N GLU A 455 -16.67 3.47 -13.85
CA GLU A 455 -16.58 4.93 -13.84
C GLU A 455 -16.44 5.51 -15.25
N TYR A 456 -15.57 4.92 -16.08
CA TYR A 456 -15.40 5.34 -17.48
C TYR A 456 -16.69 5.18 -18.29
N ASP A 457 -17.37 4.05 -18.18
CA ASP A 457 -18.62 3.81 -18.90
C ASP A 457 -19.74 4.74 -18.41
N ALA A 458 -19.79 5.07 -17.11
CA ALA A 458 -20.72 6.05 -16.55
C ALA A 458 -20.47 7.46 -17.10
N LEU A 459 -19.22 7.90 -17.18
CA LEU A 459 -18.85 9.18 -17.80
C LEU A 459 -19.21 9.22 -19.29
N MET A 460 -19.00 8.10 -19.99
CA MET A 460 -19.15 8.02 -21.45
C MET A 460 -20.57 7.77 -21.93
N ALA A 461 -21.47 7.28 -21.09
CA ALA A 461 -22.84 6.96 -21.49
C ALA A 461 -23.61 8.16 -22.09
N PRO A 462 -23.57 9.39 -21.52
CA PRO A 462 -24.22 10.55 -22.12
C PRO A 462 -23.56 10.96 -23.46
N VAL A 463 -22.23 10.89 -23.53
CA VAL A 463 -21.44 11.28 -24.71
C VAL A 463 -21.75 10.36 -25.90
N LYS A 464 -21.81 9.05 -25.66
CA LYS A 464 -22.17 8.04 -26.67
C LYS A 464 -23.59 8.25 -27.22
N LYS A 465 -24.55 8.63 -26.37
CA LYS A 465 -25.94 8.92 -26.80
C LYS A 465 -26.04 10.11 -27.75
N LEU A 466 -25.12 11.06 -27.65
CA LEU A 466 -25.06 12.25 -28.52
C LEU A 466 -24.27 12.01 -29.82
N GLY A 467 -23.71 10.81 -30.03
CA GLY A 467 -22.89 10.50 -31.21
C GLY A 467 -21.52 11.21 -31.23
N TYR A 468 -21.09 11.79 -30.10
CA TYR A 468 -19.83 12.52 -30.00
C TYR A 468 -18.65 11.57 -29.79
N ASN A 469 -17.56 11.77 -30.55
CA ASN A 469 -16.30 11.06 -30.32
C ASN A 469 -15.28 11.98 -29.60
N PRO A 470 -15.02 11.74 -28.31
CA PRO A 470 -14.11 12.57 -27.53
C PRO A 470 -12.62 12.32 -27.82
N SER A 471 -12.27 11.36 -28.68
CA SER A 471 -10.89 11.16 -29.17
C SER A 471 -10.53 12.07 -30.36
N THR A 472 -11.39 13.01 -30.74
CA THR A 472 -11.12 13.95 -31.84
C THR A 472 -10.23 15.12 -31.39
N PRO A 473 -9.43 15.72 -32.29
CA PRO A 473 -8.68 16.95 -31.98
C PRO A 473 -9.57 18.10 -31.49
N SER A 474 -10.80 18.17 -31.99
CA SER A 474 -11.84 19.10 -31.54
C SER A 474 -12.13 18.95 -30.05
N ALA A 475 -12.25 17.71 -29.55
CA ALA A 475 -12.48 17.43 -28.14
C ALA A 475 -11.28 17.82 -27.27
N SER A 476 -10.06 17.50 -27.72
CA SER A 476 -8.84 17.92 -27.01
C SER A 476 -8.74 19.45 -26.89
N LYS A 477 -9.09 20.17 -27.96
CA LYS A 477 -9.14 21.64 -27.94
C LYS A 477 -10.23 22.15 -27.00
N ALA A 478 -11.40 21.52 -26.97
CA ALA A 478 -12.50 21.88 -26.08
C ALA A 478 -12.13 21.73 -24.59
N MET A 479 -11.32 20.73 -24.23
CA MET A 479 -10.88 20.51 -22.85
C MET A 479 -9.72 21.42 -22.41
N SER A 480 -9.01 22.07 -23.34
CA SER A 480 -7.80 22.84 -23.05
C SER A 480 -8.01 24.00 -22.07
N SER A 481 -9.19 24.63 -22.10
CA SER A 481 -9.54 25.71 -21.17
C SER A 481 -9.65 25.22 -19.73
N ALA A 482 -10.28 24.06 -19.51
CA ALA A 482 -10.38 23.45 -18.18
C ALA A 482 -8.99 23.12 -17.63
N TRP A 483 -8.11 22.53 -18.45
CA TRP A 483 -6.74 22.20 -18.03
C TRP A 483 -5.87 23.43 -17.76
N LYS A 484 -6.11 24.54 -18.45
CA LYS A 484 -5.46 25.81 -18.10
C LYS A 484 -5.87 26.29 -16.70
N VAL A 485 -7.15 26.18 -16.35
CA VAL A 485 -7.65 26.51 -15.00
C VAL A 485 -7.03 25.59 -13.95
N LEU A 486 -6.99 24.28 -14.22
CA LEU A 486 -6.39 23.30 -13.31
C LEU A 486 -4.90 23.56 -13.08
N ASN A 487 -4.13 23.83 -14.14
CA ASN A 487 -2.71 24.17 -14.00
C ASN A 487 -2.51 25.41 -13.12
N ASN A 488 -3.29 26.47 -13.34
CA ASN A 488 -3.21 27.68 -12.52
C ASN A 488 -3.53 27.40 -11.04
N ILE A 489 -4.54 26.56 -10.75
CA ILE A 489 -4.87 26.16 -9.37
C ILE A 489 -3.69 25.41 -8.74
N ALA A 490 -3.04 24.53 -9.48
CA ALA A 490 -1.92 23.74 -9.00
C ALA A 490 -0.69 24.63 -8.72
N GLU A 491 -0.38 25.56 -9.62
CA GLU A 491 0.69 26.56 -9.44
C GLU A 491 0.42 27.44 -8.23
N GLU A 492 -0.80 27.99 -8.09
CA GLU A 492 -1.20 28.76 -6.91
C GLU A 492 -1.06 27.95 -5.61
N THR A 493 -1.30 26.63 -5.66
CA THR A 493 -1.12 25.74 -4.50
C THR A 493 0.33 25.56 -4.11
N LEU A 494 1.23 25.45 -5.09
CA LEU A 494 2.68 25.40 -4.83
C LEU A 494 3.20 26.72 -4.23
N GLU A 495 2.63 27.85 -4.63
CA GLU A 495 2.99 29.16 -4.09
C GLU A 495 2.48 29.37 -2.66
N THR A 496 1.24 28.94 -2.35
CA THR A 496 0.62 29.21 -1.04
C THR A 496 0.95 28.20 0.03
N ASP A 497 0.94 26.91 -0.30
CA ASP A 497 1.04 25.81 0.67
C ASP A 497 2.36 25.02 0.55
N GLY A 498 3.16 25.34 -0.47
CA GLY A 498 4.37 24.63 -0.83
C GLY A 498 4.09 23.42 -1.69
#